data_AF-A0AAE0DBX2-F1
#
_entry.id   AF-A0AAE0DBX2-F1
#
_cell.length_a   1.000
_cell.length_b   1.000
_cell.length_c   1.000
_cell.angle_alpha   90.00
_cell.angle_beta   90.00
_cell.angle_gamma   90.00
#
_symmetry.space_group_name_H-M   'P 1'
#
loop_
_entity.id
_entity.type
_entity.pdbx_description
1 polymer ?
#
loop_
_entity_poly.entity_id
_entity_poly.type
_entity_poly.pdbx_seq_one_letter_code
_entity_poly.pdbx_strand_id
1 'polypeptide(L)'
;MLVLLSPDAARQISQGVALPNDPGQHEFLTPLTGGHDLDTMEGEEWKFWHNVFSPGFRVSNIAALVPNMVEMVSVFCERLRQQARKGDKPFHLSPKALDLSTDLSSKSI
;
A
#
# COMPACT_ATOMS: atom_id res chain seq x y z
N MET A 1 4.27 23.74 -10.03
CA MET A 1 4.68 22.32 -10.18
C MET A 1 6.07 22.28 -10.79
N LEU A 2 7.05 21.74 -10.06
CA LEU A 2 8.40 21.46 -10.54
C LEU A 2 8.52 19.94 -10.70
N VAL A 3 9.04 19.47 -11.83
CA VAL A 3 9.23 18.04 -12.09
C VAL A 3 10.73 17.74 -12.16
N LEU A 4 11.20 16.83 -11.32
CA LEU A 4 12.59 16.37 -11.30
C LEU A 4 12.72 15.04 -12.03
N LEU A 5 13.62 14.99 -13.02
CA LEU A 5 13.89 13.79 -13.81
C LEU A 5 15.28 13.19 -13.54
N SER A 6 16.08 13.84 -12.70
CA SER A 6 17.40 13.36 -12.29
C SER A 6 17.31 12.55 -10.98
N PRO A 7 17.85 11.32 -10.93
CA PRO A 7 17.93 10.54 -9.70
C PRO A 7 18.66 11.26 -8.56
N ASP A 8 19.73 12.00 -8.88
CA ASP A 8 20.50 12.74 -7.88
C ASP A 8 19.70 13.90 -7.28
N ALA A 9 18.96 14.63 -8.12
CA ALA A 9 18.09 15.69 -7.65
C ALA A 9 16.92 15.13 -6.82
N ALA A 10 16.32 14.01 -7.24
CA ALA A 10 15.27 13.34 -6.49
C ALA A 10 15.76 12.89 -5.11
N ARG A 11 17.00 12.36 -5.02
CA ARG A 11 17.63 12.00 -3.75
C ARG A 11 17.83 13.22 -2.85
N GLN A 12 18.27 14.35 -3.39
CA GLN A 12 18.44 15.59 -2.60
C GLN A 12 17.13 16.06 -1.97
N ILE A 13 16.02 15.99 -2.72
CA ILE A 13 14.70 16.38 -2.22
C ILE A 13 14.13 15.36 -1.23
N SER A 14 14.25 14.06 -1.51
CA SER A 14 13.65 13.03 -0.66
C SER A 14 14.43 12.71 0.61
N GLN A 15 15.76 12.93 0.62
CA GLN A 15 16.64 12.49 1.71
C GLN A 15 17.54 13.61 2.26
N GLY A 16 17.68 14.72 1.54
CA GLY A 16 18.59 15.80 1.92
C GLY A 16 17.93 16.82 2.83
N VAL A 17 16.85 17.45 2.34
CA VAL A 17 16.11 18.47 3.08
C VAL A 17 14.69 17.97 3.32
N ALA A 18 14.23 18.03 4.57
CA ALA A 18 12.83 17.78 4.87
C ALA A 18 11.99 18.94 4.32
N LEU A 19 11.33 18.70 3.19
CA LEU A 19 10.34 19.62 2.65
C LEU A 19 8.95 19.23 3.20
N PRO A 20 8.06 20.21 3.42
CA PRO A 20 6.68 19.91 3.76
C PRO A 20 6.01 19.17 2.60
N ASN A 21 4.96 18.41 2.93
CA ASN A 21 4.12 17.75 1.95
C ASN A 21 3.41 18.79 1.07
N ASP A 22 3.04 18.37 -0.15
CA ASP A 22 2.32 19.25 -1.06
C ASP A 22 0.94 19.59 -0.47
N PRO A 23 0.50 20.87 -0.48
CA PRO A 23 -0.82 21.25 0.04
C PRO A 23 -1.98 20.50 -0.63
N GLY A 24 -1.84 20.10 -1.90
CA GLY A 24 -2.84 19.31 -2.61
C GLY A 24 -3.00 17.89 -2.03
N GLN A 25 -1.96 17.33 -1.41
CA GLN A 25 -2.05 16.06 -0.68
C GLN A 25 -2.98 16.19 0.52
N HIS A 26 -2.82 17.27 1.30
CA HIS A 26 -3.73 17.54 2.43
C HIS A 26 -5.15 17.78 1.96
N GLU A 27 -5.36 18.59 0.91
CA GLU A 27 -6.69 18.85 0.36
C GLU A 27 -7.39 17.55 -0.08
N PHE A 28 -6.64 16.63 -0.68
CA PHE A 28 -7.17 15.37 -1.17
C PHE A 28 -7.47 14.36 -0.04
N LEU A 29 -6.59 14.24 0.95
CA LEU A 29 -6.68 13.20 1.98
C LEU A 29 -7.49 13.60 3.21
N THR A 30 -7.51 14.89 3.57
CA THR A 30 -8.24 15.37 4.75
C THR A 30 -9.73 14.97 4.75
N PRO A 31 -10.47 15.02 3.62
CA PRO A 31 -11.85 14.53 3.59
C PRO A 31 -12.02 13.03 3.91
N LEU A 32 -10.98 12.22 3.71
CA LEU A 32 -11.00 10.78 3.94
C LEU A 32 -10.54 10.40 5.35
N THR A 33 -9.55 11.09 5.89
CA THR A 33 -8.84 10.71 7.11
C THR A 33 -8.97 11.74 8.25
N GLY A 34 -9.51 12.92 7.96
CA GLY A 34 -9.51 14.06 8.88
C GLY A 34 -8.15 14.72 9.06
N GLY A 35 -7.14 14.35 8.26
CA GLY A 35 -5.75 14.78 8.47
C GLY A 35 -5.03 13.99 9.56
N HIS A 36 -5.59 12.84 9.96
CA HIS A 36 -5.01 11.95 10.97
C HIS A 36 -4.49 10.65 10.33
N ASP A 37 -3.64 10.80 9.32
CA ASP A 37 -2.97 9.71 8.64
C ASP A 37 -1.47 9.97 8.49
N LEU A 38 -0.70 8.91 8.25
CA LEU A 38 0.77 9.00 8.14
C LEU A 38 1.26 9.77 6.90
N ASP A 39 0.37 10.12 5.98
CA ASP A 39 0.70 10.87 4.76
C ASP A 39 0.44 12.38 4.93
N THR A 40 -0.51 12.77 5.78
CA THR A 40 -0.79 14.18 6.10
C THR A 40 -0.11 14.67 7.37
N MET A 41 0.19 13.80 8.33
CA MET A 41 0.94 14.20 9.54
C MET A 41 2.37 14.65 9.18
N GLU A 42 2.88 15.65 9.88
CA GLU A 42 4.26 16.13 9.72
C GLU A 42 5.03 16.18 11.04
N GLY A 43 6.36 16.27 10.95
CA GLY A 43 7.23 16.50 12.11
C GLY A 43 7.12 15.46 13.22
N GLU A 44 6.99 15.92 14.47
CA GLU A 44 6.95 15.03 15.64
C GLU A 44 5.65 14.23 15.74
N GLU A 45 4.52 14.72 15.22
CA GLU A 45 3.26 13.98 15.18
C GLU A 45 3.40 12.76 14.27
N TRP A 46 3.88 12.98 13.05
CA TRP A 46 4.19 11.90 12.11
C TRP A 46 5.15 10.89 12.73
N LYS A 47 6.26 11.38 13.31
CA LYS A 47 7.30 10.53 13.88
C LYS A 47 6.77 9.67 15.02
N PHE A 48 5.91 10.22 15.88
CA PHE A 48 5.26 9.47 16.94
C PHE A 48 4.43 8.32 16.37
N TRP A 49 3.48 8.62 15.47
CA TRP A 49 2.59 7.60 14.91
C TRP A 49 3.34 6.60 14.04
N HIS A 50 4.28 7.05 13.21
CA HIS A 50 5.14 6.18 12.42
C HIS A 50 5.88 5.18 13.30
N ASN A 51 6.41 5.60 14.45
CA ASN A 51 7.08 4.70 15.39
C ASN A 51 6.11 3.71 16.05
N VAL A 52 4.86 4.10 16.29
CA VAL A 52 3.81 3.21 16.80
C VAL A 52 3.44 2.13 15.76
N PHE A 53 3.35 2.48 14.48
CA PHE A 53 2.96 1.56 13.39
C PHE A 53 4.10 0.69 12.86
N SER A 54 5.34 1.21 12.82
CA SER A 54 6.51 0.53 12.25
C SER A 54 6.73 -0.91 12.73
N PRO A 55 6.50 -1.28 14.02
CA PRO A 55 6.63 -2.66 14.47
C PRO A 55 5.78 -3.66 13.67
N GLY A 56 4.58 -3.29 13.21
CA GLY A 56 3.73 -4.16 12.40
C GLY A 56 4.40 -4.61 11.09
N PHE A 57 5.28 -3.77 10.53
CA PHE A 57 6.00 -4.01 9.28
C PHE A 57 7.39 -4.64 9.48
N ARG A 58 7.72 -5.11 10.68
CA ARG A 58 8.96 -5.88 10.90
C ARG A 58 8.89 -7.20 10.15
N VAL A 59 10.03 -7.64 9.61
CA VAL A 59 10.15 -8.89 8.84
C VAL A 59 9.55 -10.09 9.57
N SER A 60 9.77 -10.22 10.88
CA SER A 60 9.20 -11.31 11.70
C SER A 60 7.68 -11.28 11.75
N ASN A 61 7.08 -10.09 11.82
CA ASN A 61 5.64 -9.92 11.91
C ASN A 61 5.00 -10.16 10.54
N ILE A 62 5.61 -9.64 9.46
CA ILE A 62 5.18 -9.95 8.09
C ILE A 62 5.28 -11.47 7.83
N ALA A 63 6.37 -12.12 8.25
CA ALA A 63 6.56 -13.56 8.08
C ALA A 63 5.48 -14.38 8.80
N ALA A 64 4.99 -13.91 9.95
CA ALA A 64 3.90 -14.56 10.67
C ALA A 64 2.55 -14.52 9.93
N LEU A 65 2.37 -13.60 8.97
CA LEU A 65 1.16 -13.47 8.14
C LEU A 65 1.19 -14.42 6.93
N VAL A 66 2.35 -14.96 6.57
CA VAL A 66 2.54 -15.81 5.38
C VAL A 66 1.56 -16.98 5.31
N PRO A 67 1.29 -17.76 6.38
CA PRO A 67 0.32 -18.84 6.32
C PRO A 67 -1.08 -18.38 5.86
N ASN A 68 -1.56 -17.25 6.37
CA ASN A 68 -2.86 -16.68 5.98
C ASN A 68 -2.83 -16.15 4.54
N MET A 69 -1.72 -15.52 4.12
CA MET A 69 -1.53 -15.08 2.74
C MET A 69 -1.56 -16.24 1.75
N VAL A 70 -0.92 -17.37 2.07
CA VAL A 70 -0.91 -18.58 1.24
C VAL A 70 -2.33 -19.13 1.04
N GLU A 71 -3.17 -19.10 2.07
CA GLU A 71 -4.58 -19.51 1.94
C GLU A 71 -5.34 -18.64 0.94
N MET A 72 -5.24 -17.31 1.07
CA MET A 72 -5.90 -16.36 0.16
C MET A 72 -5.42 -16.50 -1.29
N VAL A 73 -4.11 -16.62 -1.48
CA VAL A 73 -3.51 -16.84 -2.80
C VAL A 73 -3.97 -18.18 -3.39
N SER A 74 -4.09 -19.22 -2.58
CA SER A 74 -4.57 -20.53 -3.03
C SER A 74 -6.01 -20.47 -3.56
N VAL A 75 -6.90 -19.75 -2.87
CA VAL A 75 -8.27 -19.49 -3.34
C VAL A 75 -8.27 -18.73 -4.66
N PHE A 76 -7.45 -17.68 -4.77
CA PHE A 76 -7.31 -16.92 -6.01
C PHE A 76 -6.81 -17.80 -7.17
N CYS A 77 -5.77 -18.61 -6.95
CA CYS A 77 -5.26 -19.54 -7.94
C CYS A 77 -6.33 -20.54 -8.41
N GLU A 78 -7.13 -21.08 -7.49
CA GLU A 78 -8.21 -22.00 -7.88
C GLU A 78 -9.30 -21.30 -8.68
N ARG A 79 -9.68 -20.07 -8.33
CA ARG A 79 -10.59 -19.26 -9.14
C ARG A 79 -10.06 -19.07 -10.56
N LEU A 80 -8.76 -18.82 -10.73
CA LEU A 80 -8.14 -18.71 -12.06
C LEU A 80 -8.17 -20.04 -12.82
N ARG A 81 -7.85 -21.17 -12.17
CA ARG A 81 -7.92 -22.50 -12.79
C ARG A 81 -9.33 -22.85 -13.24
N GLN A 82 -10.35 -22.51 -12.45
CA GLN A 82 -11.75 -22.72 -12.81
C GLN A 82 -12.13 -21.93 -14.06
N GLN A 83 -11.69 -20.67 -14.19
CA GLN A 83 -11.92 -19.87 -15.39
C GLN A 83 -11.20 -20.46 -16.60
N ALA A 84 -9.94 -20.87 -16.45
CA ALA A 84 -9.18 -21.50 -17.52
C ALA A 84 -9.82 -22.81 -18.01
N ARG A 85 -10.29 -23.66 -17.10
CA ARG A 85 -10.97 -24.94 -17.42
C ARG A 85 -12.30 -24.74 -18.14
N LYS A 86 -13.02 -23.66 -17.86
CA LYS A 86 -14.27 -23.36 -18.57
C LYS A 86 -14.03 -23.10 -20.05
N GLY A 87 -12.84 -22.63 -20.45
CA GLY A 87 -12.40 -22.52 -21.85
C GLY A 87 -13.20 -21.55 -22.73
N ASP A 88 -14.32 -21.02 -22.25
CA ASP A 88 -15.35 -20.49 -23.13
C ASP A 88 -15.13 -19.02 -23.50
N LYS A 89 -14.49 -18.20 -22.66
CA LYS A 89 -14.29 -16.75 -22.92
C LYS A 89 -13.06 -16.16 -22.18
N PRO A 90 -12.37 -15.16 -22.79
CA PRO A 90 -11.45 -14.30 -22.06
C PRO A 90 -12.13 -13.63 -20.86
N PHE A 91 -11.39 -13.40 -19.79
CA PHE A 91 -11.87 -12.70 -18.60
C PHE A 91 -10.89 -11.59 -18.19
N HIS A 92 -11.40 -10.57 -17.49
CA HIS A 92 -10.57 -9.51 -16.93
C HIS A 92 -9.88 -9.99 -15.65
N LEU A 93 -8.55 -9.92 -15.65
CA LEU A 93 -7.74 -10.27 -14.48
C LEU A 93 -7.77 -9.16 -13.42
N SER A 94 -7.78 -7.89 -13.83
CA SER A 94 -7.63 -6.75 -12.91
C SER A 94 -8.65 -6.73 -11.76
N PRO A 95 -9.97 -6.93 -12.00
CA PRO A 95 -10.93 -6.99 -10.90
C PRO A 95 -10.64 -8.12 -9.91
N LYS A 96 -10.23 -9.30 -10.41
CA LYS A 96 -9.93 -10.45 -9.57
C LYS A 96 -8.65 -10.27 -8.75
N ALA A 97 -7.65 -9.61 -9.33
CA ALA A 97 -6.41 -9.27 -8.64
C ALA A 97 -6.65 -8.18 -7.57
N LEU A 98 -7.58 -7.26 -7.81
CA LEU A 98 -8.01 -6.28 -6.82
C LEU A 98 -8.73 -6.95 -5.64
N ASP A 99 -9.58 -7.94 -5.89
CA ASP A 99 -10.20 -8.74 -4.82
C ASP A 99 -9.12 -9.38 -3.93
N LEU A 100 -8.12 -10.03 -4.54
CA LEU A 100 -7.01 -10.62 -3.79
C LEU A 100 -6.22 -9.57 -2.99
N SER A 101 -5.96 -8.40 -3.57
CA SER A 101 -5.22 -7.32 -2.88
C SER A 101 -5.99 -6.80 -1.66
N THR A 102 -7.31 -6.70 -1.78
CA THR A 102 -8.22 -6.32 -0.69
C THR A 102 -8.27 -7.39 0.39
N ASP A 103 -8.37 -8.68 -0.01
CA ASP A 103 -8.33 -9.81 0.91
C ASP A 103 -7.01 -9.83 1.71
N LEU A 104 -5.88 -9.68 1.02
CA LEU A 104 -4.55 -9.64 1.65
C LEU A 104 -4.42 -8.48 2.64
N SER A 105 -4.96 -7.30 2.32
CA SER A 105 -4.87 -6.11 3.18
C SER A 105 -5.80 -6.20 4.39
N SER A 106 -6.99 -6.77 4.24
CA SER A 106 -8.01 -6.81 5.29
C SER A 106 -7.80 -7.90 6.34
N LYS A 107 -7.15 -9.01 5.99
CA LYS A 107 -6.91 -10.14 6.91
C LYS A 107 -5.51 -10.17 7.53
N SER A 108 -4.64 -9.23 7.14
CA SER A 108 -3.26 -9.14 7.61
C SER A 108 -3.05 -8.10 8.73
N ILE A 109 -4.12 -7.41 9.13
CA ILE A 109 -4.19 -6.43 10.23
C ILE A 109 -5.18 -6.98 11.26
#